data_AF-A0ABD0PLK5-F1
#
_entry.id   AF-A0ABD0PLK5-F1
#
_cell.length_a   1.000
_cell.length_b   1.000
_cell.length_c   1.000
_cell.angle_alpha   90.00
_cell.angle_beta   90.00
_cell.angle_gamma   90.00
#
_symmetry.space_group_name_H-M   'P 1'
#
loop_
_entity.id
_entity.type
_entity.pdbx_description
1 polymer ?
#
loop_
_entity_poly.entity_id
_entity_poly.type
_entity_poly.pdbx_seq_one_letter_code
_entity_poly.pdbx_strand_id
1 'polypeptide(L)' 'NKIGAGRLMGPKGVAVDKNGHIITADNKACCVFIFQSNGKLVTKFGAKGTSERQFA' A
#
# COMPACT_ATOMS: atom_id res chain seq x y z
N ASN A 1 -4.32 16.80 -4.48
CA ASN A 1 -3.20 15.83 -4.47
C ASN A 1 -3.69 14.44 -4.80
N LYS A 2 -2.99 13.70 -5.66
CA LYS A 2 -3.29 12.30 -6.00
C LYS A 2 -2.36 11.39 -5.20
N ILE A 3 -2.92 10.49 -4.39
CA ILE A 3 -2.16 9.54 -3.58
C ILE A 3 -2.03 8.22 -4.34
N GLY A 4 -0.84 7.65 -4.36
CA GLY A 4 -0.59 6.36 -5.03
C GLY A 4 -0.55 6.40 -6.56
N ALA A 5 -0.58 7.58 -7.18
CA ALA A 5 -0.46 7.72 -8.64
C ALA A 5 0.85 7.10 -9.15
N GLY A 6 0.74 6.19 -10.12
CA GLY A 6 1.88 5.45 -10.67
C GLY A 6 2.48 4.38 -9.74
N ARG A 7 1.86 4.12 -8.58
CA ARG A 7 2.32 3.12 -7.60
C ARG A 7 1.28 2.05 -7.33
N LEU A 8 0.02 2.47 -7.14
CA LEU A 8 -1.11 1.56 -6.97
C LEU A 8 -1.53 0.99 -8.32
N MET A 9 -1.66 -0.33 -8.40
CA MET A 9 -2.02 -1.08 -9.60
C MET A 9 -3.44 -1.65 -9.51
N GLY A 10 -3.93 -1.93 -8.31
CA GLY A 10 -5.26 -2.50 -8.09
C GLY A 10 -5.61 -2.52 -6.60
N PRO A 11 -5.75 -1.35 -5.96
CA PRO A 11 -6.11 -1.27 -4.55
C PRO A 11 -7.51 -1.84 -4.33
N LYS A 12 -7.65 -2.70 -3.31
CA LYS A 12 -8.94 -3.31 -2.93
C LYS A 12 -9.37 -2.97 -1.50
N GLY A 13 -8.42 -2.52 -0.67
CA GLY A 13 -8.70 -2.09 0.70
C GLY A 13 -7.94 -0.82 1.04
N VAL A 14 -8.55 0.00 1.89
CA VAL A 14 -7.96 1.22 2.44
C VAL A 14 -8.33 1.36 3.92
N ALA A 15 -7.38 1.81 4.73
CA ALA A 15 -7.56 2.17 6.13
C ALA A 15 -6.71 3.40 6.48
N VAL A 16 -7.04 4.06 7.57
CA VAL A 16 -6.29 5.21 8.10
C VAL A 16 -5.93 4.95 9.56
N ASP A 17 -4.66 5.13 9.93
CA ASP A 17 -4.22 5.00 11.33
C ASP A 17 -4.41 6.31 12.12
N LYS A 18 -4.16 6.27 13.43
CA LYS A 18 -4.28 7.44 14.33
C LYS A 18 -3.33 8.61 13.99
N ASN A 19 -2.28 8.36 13.20
CA ASN A 19 -1.31 9.37 12.79
C ASN A 19 -1.65 9.96 11.41
N GLY A 20 -2.77 9.54 10.80
CA GLY A 20 -3.19 9.97 9.47
C GLY A 20 -2.43 9.28 8.33
N HIS A 21 -1.77 8.14 8.59
CA HIS A 21 -1.21 7.33 7.51
C HIS A 21 -2.32 6.61 6.76
N ILE A 22 -2.25 6.65 5.43
CA ILE A 22 -3.18 5.96 4.53
C ILE A 22 -2.55 4.63 4.15
N ILE A 23 -3.17 3.55 4.59
CA ILE A 23 -2.71 2.17 4.37
C ILE A 23 -3.59 1.58 3.28
N THR A 24 -2.98 1.04 2.23
CA THR A 24 -3.71 0.46 1.10
C THR A 24 -3.26 -0.96 0.87
N ALA A 25 -4.21 -1.88 0.73
CA ALA A 25 -3.97 -3.24 0.28
C ALA A 25 -4.13 -3.29 -1.24
N ASP A 26 -3.02 -3.45 -1.95
CA ASP A 26 -3.00 -3.53 -3.41
C ASP A 26 -2.90 -4.98 -3.86
N ASN A 27 -4.05 -5.49 -4.35
CA ASN A 27 -4.18 -6.88 -4.74
C ASN A 27 -3.36 -7.19 -6.00
N LYS A 28 -3.35 -6.30 -6.99
CA LYS A 28 -2.59 -6.52 -8.23
C LYS A 28 -1.08 -6.44 -8.01
N ALA A 29 -0.65 -5.60 -7.07
CA ALA A 29 0.76 -5.48 -6.70
C ALA A 29 1.19 -6.49 -5.62
N CYS A 30 0.26 -7.29 -5.08
CA CYS A 30 0.49 -8.22 -3.97
C CYS A 30 1.29 -7.57 -2.83
N CYS A 31 0.90 -6.37 -2.42
CA CYS A 31 1.61 -5.62 -1.39
C CYS A 31 0.70 -4.63 -0.65
N VAL A 32 1.19 -4.18 0.49
CA VAL A 32 0.60 -3.09 1.26
C VAL A 32 1.46 -1.85 1.08
N PHE A 33 0.84 -0.72 0.77
CA PHE A 33 1.50 0.59 0.77
C PHE A 33 1.01 1.43 1.95
N ILE A 34 1.92 2.18 2.56
CA ILE A 34 1.61 3.18 3.60
C ILE A 34 2.05 4.55 3.09
N PHE A 35 1.12 5.50 3.04
CA PHE A 35 1.35 6.88 2.65
C PHE A 35 1.12 7.83 3.81
N GLN A 36 1.79 8.97 3.81
CA GLN A 36 1.39 10.13 4.62
C GLN A 36 0.10 10.74 4.03
N SER A 37 -0.62 11.52 4.82
CA SER A 37 -1.83 12.24 4.39
C SER A 37 -1.60 13.19 3.20
N ASN A 38 -0.38 13.68 3.02
CA ASN A 38 0.01 14.50 1.86
C ASN A 38 0.30 13.68 0.57
N GLY A 39 0.29 12.34 0.66
CA GLY A 39 0.55 11.42 -0.45
C GLY A 39 1.98 10.90 -0.58
N LYS A 40 2.93 11.34 0.27
CA LYS A 40 4.29 10.81 0.28
C LYS A 40 4.29 9.35 0.74
N LEU A 41 4.99 8.48 0.02
CA LEU A 41 5.15 7.08 0.43
C LEU A 41 6.03 7.01 1.69
N VAL A 42 5.52 6.35 2.74
CA VAL A 42 6.27 6.01 3.95
C VAL A 42 7.00 4.69 3.73
N THR A 43 6.27 3.63 3.36
CA THR A 43 6.84 2.31 3.13
C THR A 43 5.92 1.43 2.27
N LYS A 44 6.47 0.32 1.78
CA LYS A 44 5.79 -0.76 1.07
C LYS A 44 6.34 -2.08 1.58
N PHE A 45 5.47 -3.06 1.81
CA PHE A 45 5.88 -4.44 2.08
C PHE A 45 4.94 -5.44 1.40
N GLY A 46 5.44 -6.64 1.14
CA GLY A 46 4.77 -7.61 0.30
C GLY A 46 5.29 -7.61 -1.14
N ALA A 47 5.26 -8.79 -1.72
CA ALA A 47 5.37 -9.05 -3.15
C ALA A 47 4.64 -10.37 -3.43
N LYS A 48 4.34 -10.65 -4.69
CA LYS A 48 3.74 -11.93 -5.08
C LYS A 48 4.69 -13.08 -4.72
N GLY A 49 4.19 -14.10 -4.04
CA GLY A 49 4.91 -15.34 -3.76
C GLY A 49 4.59 -15.93 -2.38
N THR A 50 5.29 -17.01 -2.02
CA THR A 50 5.00 -17.83 -0.83
C THR A 50 6.13 -17.81 0.20
N SER A 51 7.18 -17.03 0.00
CA SER A 51 8.28 -16.88 0.96
C SER A 51 7.92 -15.90 2.08
N GLU A 52 8.79 -15.81 3.10
CA GLU A 52 8.62 -14.85 4.18
C GLU A 52 8.41 -13.42 3.63
N ARG A 53 7.41 -12.71 4.16
CA ARG A 53 7.02 -11.35 3.75
C ARG A 53 6.46 -11.22 2.33
N GLN A 54 6.11 -12.33 1.66
CA GLN A 54 5.37 -12.35 0.40
C GLN A 54 3.89 -12.72 0.63
N PHE A 55 3.05 -12.41 -0.36
CA PHE A 55 1.62 -12.70 -0.37
C PHE A 55 1.28 -13.51 -1.63
N ALA A 56 0.47 -14.56 -1.49
CA ALA A 56 0.03 -15.43 -2.57
C ALA A 56 -1.44 -15.19 -2.94
#